data_AF-A0A7R9FU62-F1
#
_entry.id   AF-A0A7R9FU62-F1
#
_cell.length_a   1.000
_cell.length_b   1.000
_cell.length_c   1.000
_cell.angle_alpha   90.00
_cell.angle_beta   90.00
_cell.angle_gamma   90.00
#
_symmetry.space_group_name_H-M   'P 1'
#
loop_
_entity.id
_entity.type
_entity.pdbx_description
1 polymer ?
#
loop_
_entity_poly.entity_id
_entity_poly.type
_entity_poly.pdbx_seq_one_letter_code
_entity_poly.pdbx_strand_id
1 'polypeptide(L)'
;MRRFIQTQKKSVSQKLQVSEGKFIFSRPGRFIWEYQKPFEQRLQSDAKKLYIFDRDLSQVTVKPVDASLGTTPAAILFGSDLKKHFSVQNAPASKTLENAGLEWVYLVPKAADTQFKQIALAFNQN
;
A
#
# COMPACT_ATOMS: atom_id res chain seq x y z
N MET A 1 -12.83 10.41 -4.47
CA MET A 1 -11.90 9.96 -3.41
C MET A 1 -12.50 8.77 -2.68
N ARG A 2 -11.69 7.72 -2.43
CA ARG A 2 -12.07 6.57 -1.60
C ARG A 2 -11.44 6.74 -0.20
N ARG A 3 -12.02 6.11 0.83
CA ARG A 3 -11.50 6.14 2.21
C ARG A 3 -10.73 4.85 2.51
N PHE A 4 -9.80 4.92 3.45
CA PHE A 4 -9.12 3.74 3.98
C PHE A 4 -8.95 3.82 5.50
N ILE A 5 -8.80 2.65 6.12
CA ILE A 5 -8.31 2.47 7.49
C ILE A 5 -7.11 1.53 7.37
N GLN A 6 -6.00 1.89 8.00
CA GLN A 6 -4.79 1.10 8.07
C GLN A 6 -4.53 0.73 9.53
N THR A 7 -4.36 -0.55 9.80
CA THR A 7 -4.01 -1.06 11.12
C THR A 7 -2.64 -1.71 11.06
N GLN A 8 -1.71 -1.26 11.90
CA GLN A 8 -0.40 -1.88 12.08
C GLN A 8 -0.30 -2.56 13.44
N LYS A 9 0.20 -3.80 13.44
CA LYS A 9 0.44 -4.60 14.64
C LYS A 9 1.91 -5.05 14.65
N LYS A 10 2.71 -4.53 15.57
CA LYS A 10 4.15 -4.88 15.69
C LYS A 10 4.41 -6.23 16.36
N SER A 11 3.53 -6.68 17.25
CA SER A 11 3.57 -8.02 17.87
C SER A 11 2.22 -8.34 18.53
N VAL A 12 2.04 -9.57 19.04
CA VAL A 12 0.79 -9.99 19.70
C VAL A 12 0.47 -9.13 20.94
N SER A 13 1.49 -8.62 21.64
CA SER A 13 1.35 -7.88 22.90
C SER A 13 1.42 -6.35 22.78
N GLN A 14 1.68 -5.79 21.59
CA GLN A 14 1.83 -4.35 21.40
C GLN A 14 0.57 -3.64 20.88
N LYS A 15 0.46 -2.35 21.24
CA LYS A 15 -0.63 -1.45 20.82
C LYS A 15 -0.80 -1.47 19.30
N LEU A 16 -2.05 -1.61 18.86
CA LEU A 16 -2.46 -1.41 17.49
C LEU A 16 -2.31 0.06 17.14
N GLN A 17 -1.59 0.36 16.05
CA GLN A 17 -1.59 1.69 15.46
C GLN A 17 -2.65 1.72 14.37
N VAL A 18 -3.60 2.64 14.49
CA VAL A 18 -4.65 2.86 13.50
C VAL A 18 -4.40 4.20 12.83
N SER A 19 -4.45 4.19 11.50
CA SER A 19 -4.37 5.37 10.67
C SER A 19 -5.56 5.41 9.72
N GLU A 20 -6.05 6.59 9.42
CA GLU A 20 -7.22 6.80 8.58
C GLU A 20 -6.89 7.82 7.51
N GLY A 21 -7.57 7.71 6.36
CA GLY A 21 -7.36 8.67 5.32
C GLY A 21 -8.16 8.44 4.05
N LYS A 22 -7.69 9.08 2.98
CA LYS A 22 -8.32 9.10 1.66
C LYS A 22 -7.30 8.86 0.57
N PHE A 23 -7.77 8.35 -0.56
CA PHE A 23 -6.94 8.22 -1.75
C PHE A 23 -7.72 8.42 -3.05
N ILE A 24 -6.98 8.79 -4.10
CA ILE A 24 -7.39 8.68 -5.51
C ILE A 24 -6.23 8.10 -6.31
N PHE A 25 -6.54 7.46 -7.42
CA PHE A 25 -5.53 7.00 -8.35
C PHE A 25 -6.03 7.12 -9.79
N SER A 26 -5.08 7.26 -10.70
CA SER A 26 -5.27 7.23 -12.14
C SER A 26 -4.17 6.38 -12.73
N ARG A 27 -4.54 5.32 -13.44
CA ARG A 27 -3.57 4.47 -14.11
C ARG A 27 -3.01 5.18 -15.36
N PRO A 28 -1.72 4.99 -15.70
CA PRO A 28 -0.72 4.25 -14.91
C PRO A 28 -0.06 5.14 -13.83
N GLY A 29 0.20 4.57 -12.64
CA GLY A 29 1.19 5.08 -11.68
C GLY A 29 0.88 6.39 -10.94
N ARG A 30 -0.19 7.12 -11.27
CA ARG A 30 -0.53 8.39 -10.60
C ARG A 30 -1.48 8.15 -9.45
N PHE A 31 -1.17 8.74 -8.30
CA PHE A 31 -2.05 8.67 -7.14
C PHE A 31 -1.84 9.85 -6.19
N ILE A 32 -2.86 10.10 -5.37
CA ILE A 32 -2.77 10.91 -4.16
C ILE A 32 -3.28 10.04 -3.01
N TRP A 33 -2.53 9.98 -1.93
CA TRP A 33 -2.84 9.26 -0.71
C TRP A 33 -2.62 10.19 0.48
N GLU A 34 -3.66 10.41 1.27
CA GLU A 34 -3.67 11.38 2.36
C GLU A 34 -3.97 10.65 3.67
N TYR A 35 -3.00 10.65 4.57
CA TYR A 35 -3.18 10.31 5.97
C TYR A 35 -3.79 11.51 6.68
N GLN A 36 -4.90 11.28 7.40
CA GLN A 36 -5.59 12.31 8.19
C GLN A 36 -5.38 12.12 9.69
N LYS A 37 -5.10 10.89 10.14
CA LYS A 37 -4.84 10.55 11.54
C LYS A 37 -3.79 9.43 11.65
N PRO A 38 -2.97 9.41 12.72
CA PRO A 38 -2.83 10.43 13.75
C PRO A 38 -1.98 11.64 13.31
N PHE A 39 -1.19 11.49 12.25
CA PHE A 39 -0.36 12.54 11.67
C PHE A 39 -0.82 12.83 10.25
N GLU A 40 -0.81 14.11 9.87
CA GLU A 40 -1.21 14.52 8.53
C GLU A 40 -0.04 14.42 7.56
N GLN A 41 -0.18 13.53 6.57
CA GLN A 41 0.84 13.32 5.55
C GLN A 41 0.18 13.09 4.19
N ARG A 42 0.72 13.72 3.14
CA ARG A 42 0.26 13.55 1.76
C ARG A 42 1.34 12.92 0.91
N LEU A 43 1.00 11.80 0.29
CA LEU A 43 1.83 11.11 -0.69
C LEU A 43 1.22 11.29 -2.07
N GLN A 44 2.02 11.77 -3.01
CA GLN A 44 1.58 12.02 -4.37
C GLN A 44 2.58 11.45 -5.37
N SER A 45 2.09 10.70 -6.35
CA SER A 45 2.89 10.18 -7.46
C SER A 45 2.42 10.76 -8.78
N ASP A 46 3.37 11.19 -9.60
CA ASP A 46 3.16 11.58 -11.01
C ASP A 46 3.54 10.45 -12.00
N ALA A 47 3.71 9.22 -11.48
CA ALA A 47 4.24 8.02 -12.16
C ALA A 47 5.75 7.98 -12.39
N LYS A 48 6.50 9.06 -12.13
CA LYS A 48 7.97 9.09 -12.18
C LYS A 48 8.58 9.30 -10.80
N LYS A 49 8.01 10.23 -10.03
CA LYS A 49 8.45 10.64 -8.71
C LYS A 49 7.34 10.49 -7.68
N LEU A 50 7.74 10.09 -6.47
CA LEU A 50 6.93 10.15 -5.27
C LEU A 50 7.31 11.41 -4.49
N TYR A 51 6.30 12.20 -4.16
CA TYR A 51 6.36 13.36 -3.28
C TYR A 51 5.71 12.98 -1.97
N ILE A 52 6.43 13.13 -0.86
CA ILE A 52 5.93 12.90 0.50
C ILE A 52 5.97 14.24 1.21
N PHE A 53 4.81 14.82 1.45
CA PHE A 53 4.64 16.04 2.21
C PHE A 53 4.25 15.69 3.64
N ASP A 54 5.11 16.07 4.58
CA ASP A 54 4.87 15.99 6.02
C ASP A 54 4.44 17.37 6.52
N ARG A 55 3.19 17.47 6.98
CA ARG A 55 2.60 18.77 7.34
C ARG A 55 3.23 19.33 8.60
N ASP A 56 3.50 18.48 9.59
CA ASP A 56 4.01 18.89 10.89
C ASP A 56 5.45 19.39 10.78
N LEU A 57 6.25 18.77 9.89
CA LEU A 57 7.62 19.21 9.61
C LEU A 57 7.69 20.30 8.53
N SER A 58 6.59 20.65 7.87
CA SER A 58 6.57 21.54 6.70
C SER A 58 7.60 21.15 5.64
N GLN A 59 7.75 19.85 5.39
CA GLN A 59 8.83 19.30 4.57
C GLN A 59 8.29 18.46 3.42
N VAL A 60 8.95 18.56 2.25
CA VAL A 60 8.72 17.67 1.10
C VAL A 60 9.93 16.80 0.86
N THR A 61 9.74 15.49 0.85
CA THR A 61 10.72 14.50 0.39
C THR A 61 10.37 14.01 -1.01
N VAL A 62 11.33 13.98 -1.92
CA VAL A 62 11.14 13.54 -3.32
C VAL A 62 12.01 12.33 -3.60
N LYS A 63 11.42 11.26 -4.14
CA LYS A 63 12.13 10.02 -4.50
C LYS A 63 11.64 9.47 -5.85
N PRO A 64 12.47 8.74 -6.61
CA PRO A 64 11.98 7.96 -7.75
C PRO A 64 10.93 6.94 -7.31
N VAL A 65 9.87 6.72 -8.10
CA VAL A 65 8.80 5.77 -7.74
C VAL A 65 9.34 4.35 -7.59
N ASP A 66 10.24 3.92 -8.48
CA ASP A 66 10.86 2.59 -8.43
C ASP A 66 11.60 2.32 -7.10
N ALA A 67 12.24 3.35 -6.53
CA ALA A 67 12.93 3.27 -5.24
C ALA A 67 11.98 3.33 -4.02
N SER A 68 10.69 3.57 -4.26
CA SER A 68 9.64 3.67 -3.22
C SER A 68 8.66 2.50 -3.21
N LEU A 69 8.74 1.59 -4.19
CA LEU A 69 7.97 0.36 -4.27
C LEU A 69 8.41 -0.59 -3.14
N GLY A 70 7.75 -0.47 -1.99
CA GLY A 70 8.08 -1.22 -0.77
C GLY A 70 8.16 -0.36 0.49
N THR A 71 7.94 0.95 0.41
CA THR A 71 7.91 1.82 1.60
C THR A 71 6.48 2.16 2.04
N THR A 72 5.48 2.00 1.17
CA THR A 72 4.08 2.33 1.50
C THR A 72 3.07 1.40 0.82
N PRO A 73 1.91 1.12 1.47
CA PRO A 73 0.82 0.35 0.87
C PRO A 73 0.28 0.97 -0.43
N ALA A 74 0.26 2.30 -0.54
CA ALA A 74 -0.22 3.01 -1.72
C ALA A 74 0.61 2.71 -2.98
N ALA A 75 1.94 2.69 -2.83
CA ALA A 75 2.85 2.39 -3.94
C ALA A 75 2.67 0.96 -4.47
N ILE A 76 2.34 0.00 -3.60
CA ILE A 76 2.01 -1.37 -3.99
C ILE A 76 0.70 -1.43 -4.79
N LEU A 77 -0.35 -0.76 -4.32
CA LEU A 77 -1.67 -0.83 -4.97
C LEU A 77 -1.73 -0.10 -6.31
N PHE A 78 -1.00 1.01 -6.44
CA PHE A 78 -1.09 1.93 -7.57
C PHE A 78 0.19 2.08 -8.38
N GLY A 79 1.23 1.32 -8.04
CA GLY A 79 2.45 1.23 -8.82
C GLY A 79 2.16 0.77 -10.26
N SER A 80 2.96 1.28 -11.20
CA SER A 80 2.84 0.96 -12.63
C SER A 80 3.35 -0.44 -12.97
N ASP A 81 4.29 -0.99 -12.19
CA ASP A 81 4.98 -2.24 -12.54
C ASP A 81 5.14 -3.21 -11.36
N LEU A 82 4.00 -3.64 -10.81
CA LEU A 82 4.00 -4.57 -9.68
C LEU A 82 4.69 -5.90 -10.01
N LYS A 83 4.60 -6.37 -11.26
CA LYS A 83 5.16 -7.65 -11.73
C LYS A 83 6.69 -7.65 -11.76
N LYS A 84 7.33 -6.48 -11.97
CA LYS A 84 8.79 -6.34 -11.88
C LYS A 84 9.30 -6.61 -10.47
N HIS A 85 8.57 -6.17 -9.45
CA HIS A 85 9.02 -6.23 -8.05
C HIS A 85 8.46 -7.42 -7.26
N PHE A 86 7.31 -7.96 -7.67
CA PHE A 86 6.60 -9.02 -6.95
C PHE A 86 6.26 -10.20 -7.86
N SER A 87 6.30 -11.39 -7.27
CA SER A 87 5.68 -12.59 -7.83
C SER A 87 4.23 -12.66 -7.34
N VAL A 88 3.30 -12.76 -8.29
CA VAL A 88 1.86 -12.90 -8.00
C VAL A 88 1.56 -14.38 -7.81
N GLN A 89 0.96 -14.74 -6.68
CA GLN A 89 0.54 -16.11 -6.37
C GLN A 89 -0.96 -16.12 -6.05
N ASN A 90 -1.64 -17.18 -6.51
CA ASN A 90 -3.00 -17.45 -6.09
C ASN A 90 -3.02 -17.80 -4.61
N ALA A 91 -4.10 -17.42 -3.94
CA ALA A 91 -4.27 -17.80 -2.55
C ALA A 91 -4.45 -19.32 -2.38
N PRO A 92 -3.92 -19.92 -1.28
CA PRO A 92 -4.27 -21.29 -0.93
C PRO A 92 -5.78 -21.40 -0.79
N ALA A 93 -6.35 -22.53 -1.24
CA ALA A 93 -7.78 -22.81 -1.20
C ALA A 93 -8.41 -22.74 0.21
N SER A 94 -7.61 -22.78 1.28
CA SER A 94 -8.07 -22.61 2.66
C SER A 94 -8.25 -21.14 3.10
N LYS A 95 -7.74 -20.19 2.31
CA LYS A 95 -7.83 -18.73 2.54
C LYS A 95 -8.78 -18.04 1.56
N THR A 96 -9.15 -18.71 0.46
CA THR A 96 -10.40 -18.40 -0.23
C THR A 96 -11.50 -18.67 0.78
N LEU A 97 -11.93 -17.61 1.45
CA LEU A 97 -13.21 -17.60 2.13
C LEU A 97 -14.27 -17.77 1.02
N GLU A 98 -14.47 -18.98 0.52
CA GLU A 98 -15.51 -19.30 -0.47
C GLU A 98 -16.90 -18.83 0.05
N ASN A 99 -17.02 -18.63 1.36
CA ASN A 99 -18.20 -18.07 2.03
C ASN A 99 -18.26 -16.53 2.13
N ALA A 100 -17.20 -15.77 1.81
CA ALA A 100 -17.18 -14.31 1.96
C ALA A 100 -17.23 -13.52 0.64
N GLY A 101 -17.25 -14.19 -0.52
CA GLY A 101 -17.25 -13.53 -1.83
C GLY A 101 -15.97 -12.73 -2.11
N LEU A 102 -14.86 -13.07 -1.45
CA LEU A 102 -13.57 -12.38 -1.59
C LEU A 102 -12.58 -13.21 -2.42
N GLU A 103 -12.06 -12.61 -3.48
CA GLU A 103 -10.95 -13.17 -4.26
C GLU A 103 -9.61 -12.70 -3.68
N TRP A 104 -8.72 -13.64 -3.40
CA TRP A 104 -7.45 -13.35 -2.74
C TRP A 104 -6.26 -13.52 -3.68
N VAL A 105 -5.36 -12.53 -3.66
CA VAL A 105 -4.09 -12.53 -4.38
C VAL A 105 -2.95 -12.26 -3.40
N TYR A 106 -1.88 -13.06 -3.48
CA TYR A 106 -0.66 -12.82 -2.73
C TYR A 106 0.44 -12.23 -3.62
N LEU A 107 1.16 -11.27 -3.08
CA LEU A 107 2.35 -10.68 -3.69
C LEU A 107 3.55 -11.00 -2.80
N VAL A 108 4.52 -11.71 -3.37
CA VAL A 108 5.78 -12.04 -2.69
C VAL A 108 6.88 -11.20 -3.34
N PRO A 109 7.59 -10.33 -2.58
CA PRO A 109 8.68 -9.55 -3.13
C PRO A 109 9.79 -10.45 -3.67
N LYS A 110 10.35 -10.07 -4.82
CA LYS A 110 11.46 -10.80 -5.46
C LYS A 110 12.82 -10.48 -4.83
N ALA A 111 12.95 -9.30 -4.22
CA ALA A 111 14.17 -8.88 -3.53
C ALA A 111 14.21 -9.44 -2.09
N ALA A 112 15.40 -9.81 -1.63
CA ALA A 112 15.59 -10.39 -0.30
C ALA A 112 15.55 -9.35 0.84
N ASP A 113 15.95 -8.11 0.56
CA ASP A 113 15.97 -7.01 1.54
C ASP A 113 14.75 -6.08 1.32
N THR A 114 13.60 -6.50 1.86
CA THR A 114 12.37 -5.70 1.76
C THR A 114 11.68 -5.61 3.11
N GLN A 115 10.90 -4.54 3.30
CA GLN A 115 10.14 -4.32 4.53
C GLN A 115 8.94 -5.28 4.68
N PHE A 116 8.64 -6.09 3.67
CA PHE A 116 7.47 -6.98 3.64
C PHE A 116 7.90 -8.39 3.28
N LYS A 117 7.43 -9.40 4.02
CA LYS A 117 7.60 -10.81 3.60
C LYS A 117 6.58 -11.23 2.54
N GLN A 118 5.37 -10.69 2.63
CA GLN A 118 4.23 -11.02 1.77
C GLN A 118 3.18 -9.92 1.89
N ILE A 119 2.45 -9.67 0.81
CA ILE A 119 1.27 -8.82 0.80
C ILE A 119 0.08 -9.68 0.39
N ALA A 120 -1.04 -9.54 1.09
CA ALA A 120 -2.29 -10.20 0.78
C ALA A 120 -3.31 -9.15 0.35
N LEU A 121 -3.89 -9.31 -0.83
CA LEU A 121 -4.95 -8.45 -1.36
C LEU A 121 -6.22 -9.27 -1.46
N ALA A 122 -7.33 -8.72 -0.97
CA ALA A 122 -8.65 -9.29 -1.10
C ALA A 122 -9.54 -8.36 -1.90
N PHE A 123 -10.25 -8.88 -2.90
CA PHE A 123 -11.17 -8.15 -3.76
C PHE A 123 -12.58 -8.67 -3.54
N ASN A 124 -13.52 -7.78 -3.26
CA ASN A 124 -14.95 -8.08 -3.30
C ASN A 124 -15.46 -7.83 -4.73
N GLN A 125 -16.42 -8.63 -5.21
CA GLN A 125 -16.97 -8.54 -6.57
C GLN A 125 -18.02 -7.42 -6.78
N ASN A 126 -17.99 -6.35 -5.98
CA ASN A 126 -18.96 -5.24 -6.05
C ASN A 126 -18.36 -3.95 -6.62
#